data_AF-A0A5C7Q0L5-F1
#
_entry.id   AF-A0A5C7Q0L5-F1
#
_cell.length_a   1.000
_cell.length_b   1.000
_cell.length_c   1.000
_cell.angle_alpha   90.00
_cell.angle_beta   90.00
_cell.angle_gamma   90.00
#
_symmetry.space_group_name_H-M   'P 1'
#
loop_
_entity.id
_entity.type
_entity.pdbx_description
1 polymer ?
#
loop_
_entity_poly.entity_id
_entity_poly.type
_entity_poly.pdbx_seq_one_letter_code
_entity_poly.pdbx_strand_id
1 'polypeptide(L)'
;MTAFIKRNFNTDCGYVTYHVPGEERPRFVARFKYGKGGMAGWISHMIKHISVEDYFAAYDAGNAPLTIMEAYGYMSPNMKRAIKDGRFTMEEYLRSQRPLKTKETLAA
;
A
#
# COMPACT_ATOMS: atom_id res chain seq x y z
N MET A 1 -7.71 -16.23 1.61
CA MET A 1 -6.73 -15.13 1.57
C MET A 1 -5.63 -15.53 0.62
N THR A 2 -5.57 -14.84 -0.51
CA THR A 2 -4.68 -15.12 -1.62
C THR A 2 -3.52 -14.13 -1.58
N ALA A 3 -2.29 -14.63 -1.63
CA ALA A 3 -1.11 -13.77 -1.70
C ALA A 3 -1.03 -13.08 -3.06
N PHE A 4 -0.49 -11.86 -3.09
CA PHE A 4 -0.18 -11.18 -4.35
C PHE A 4 0.89 -11.96 -5.14
N ILE A 5 0.71 -12.07 -6.46
CA ILE A 5 1.68 -12.72 -7.36
C ILE A 5 2.37 -11.65 -8.19
N LYS A 6 3.72 -11.62 -8.16
CA LYS A 6 4.53 -10.62 -8.86
C LYS A 6 4.17 -10.48 -10.36
N ARG A 7 3.86 -11.59 -11.04
CA ARG A 7 3.53 -11.63 -12.47
C ARG A 7 2.21 -10.95 -12.82
N ASN A 8 1.31 -10.78 -11.86
CA ASN A 8 0.00 -10.19 -12.07
C ASN A 8 0.00 -8.67 -11.88
N PHE A 9 1.13 -8.08 -11.49
CA PHE A 9 1.28 -6.63 -11.42
C PHE A 9 1.63 -6.04 -12.78
N ASN A 10 0.93 -4.97 -13.16
CA ASN A 10 1.29 -4.12 -14.27
C ASN A 10 1.78 -2.76 -13.73
N THR A 11 2.93 -2.31 -14.22
CA THR A 11 3.60 -1.09 -13.75
C THR A 11 3.84 -0.13 -14.91
N ASP A 12 2.77 0.46 -15.44
CA ASP A 12 2.83 1.39 -16.57
C ASP A 12 2.71 2.86 -16.13
N CYS A 13 3.52 3.75 -16.71
CA CYS A 13 3.48 5.21 -16.47
C CYS A 13 3.40 5.64 -14.98
N GLY A 14 3.97 4.84 -14.07
CA GLY A 14 3.94 5.10 -12.63
C GLY A 14 2.67 4.61 -11.93
N TYR A 15 1.68 4.10 -12.65
CA TYR A 15 0.56 3.36 -12.09
C TYR A 15 0.97 1.92 -11.82
N VAL A 16 0.49 1.39 -10.70
CA VAL A 16 0.55 -0.02 -10.36
C VAL A 16 -0.87 -0.53 -10.33
N THR A 17 -1.16 -1.50 -11.20
CA THR A 17 -2.43 -2.22 -11.22
C THR A 17 -2.17 -3.71 -11.03
N TYR A 18 -3.20 -4.44 -10.61
CA TYR A 18 -3.11 -5.87 -10.36
C TYR A 18 -4.23 -6.61 -11.08
N HIS A 19 -3.87 -7.64 -11.84
CA HIS A 19 -4.83 -8.53 -12.49
C HIS A 19 -5.28 -9.61 -11.50
N VAL A 20 -6.52 -9.49 -11.03
CA VAL A 20 -7.14 -10.51 -10.18
C VAL A 20 -7.64 -11.65 -11.08
N PRO A 21 -7.24 -12.92 -10.85
CA PRO A 21 -7.77 -14.03 -11.62
C PRO A 21 -9.29 -14.09 -11.55
N GLY A 22 -9.96 -14.11 -12.71
CA GLY A 22 -11.42 -14.10 -12.81
C GLY A 22 -12.04 -12.72 -13.00
N GLU A 23 -11.27 -11.63 -12.90
CA GLU A 23 -11.72 -10.29 -13.28
C GLU A 23 -11.16 -9.90 -14.66
N GLU A 24 -12.00 -9.32 -15.52
CA GLU A 24 -11.56 -8.87 -16.85
C GLU A 24 -10.67 -7.61 -16.81
N ARG A 25 -10.85 -6.77 -15.78
CA ARG A 25 -10.16 -5.48 -15.66
C ARG A 25 -9.15 -5.52 -14.52
N PRO A 26 -7.93 -5.01 -14.73
CA PRO A 26 -6.96 -4.90 -13.65
C PRO A 26 -7.42 -3.85 -12.64
N ARG A 27 -7.28 -4.17 -11.36
CA ARG A 27 -7.64 -3.27 -10.26
C ARG A 27 -6.50 -2.31 -9.93
N PHE A 28 -6.84 -1.09 -9.55
CA PHE A 28 -5.86 -0.10 -9.13
C PHE A 28 -5.24 -0.47 -7.78
N VAL A 29 -3.91 -0.39 -7.69
CA VAL A 29 -3.16 -0.58 -6.45
C VAL A 29 -2.60 0.75 -5.97
N ALA A 30 -1.69 1.35 -6.73
CA ALA A 30 -1.02 2.58 -6.30
C ALA A 30 -0.53 3.41 -7.48
N ARG A 31 -0.19 4.68 -7.22
CA ARG A 31 0.43 5.57 -8.21
C ARG A 31 1.70 6.21 -7.63
N PHE A 32 2.80 6.07 -8.36
CA PHE A 32 4.11 6.62 -8.06
C PHE A 32 4.42 7.75 -9.06
N LYS A 33 4.10 8.99 -8.68
CA LYS A 33 4.18 10.17 -9.57
C LYS A 33 5.60 10.63 -9.90
N TYR A 34 6.55 10.50 -8.96
CA TYR A 34 7.89 11.12 -9.05
C TYR A 34 9.03 10.11 -9.24
N GLY A 35 8.74 8.95 -9.84
CA GLY A 35 9.75 7.93 -10.18
C GLY A 35 9.44 6.54 -9.60
N LYS A 36 10.21 5.55 -10.07
CA LYS A 36 9.98 4.11 -9.77
C LYS A 36 10.68 3.61 -8.51
N GLY A 37 11.50 4.43 -7.83
CA GLY A 37 12.39 3.99 -6.76
C GLY A 37 11.71 3.33 -5.55
N GLY A 38 10.46 3.69 -5.25
CA GLY A 38 9.69 3.07 -4.15
C GLY A 38 8.87 1.84 -4.56
N MET A 39 8.68 1.61 -5.85
CA MET A 39 7.70 0.66 -6.40
C MET A 39 8.10 -0.80 -6.15
N ALA A 40 9.37 -1.15 -6.38
CA ALA A 40 9.84 -2.53 -6.19
C ALA A 40 9.75 -2.96 -4.73
N GLY A 41 10.12 -2.08 -3.79
CA GLY A 41 10.00 -2.32 -2.36
C GLY A 41 8.55 -2.42 -1.91
N TRP A 42 7.67 -1.60 -2.48
CA TRP A 42 6.23 -1.66 -2.24
C TRP A 42 5.63 -3.00 -2.66
N ILE A 43 5.84 -3.43 -3.91
CA ILE A 43 5.33 -4.71 -4.43
C ILE A 43 5.89 -5.88 -3.60
N SER A 44 7.18 -5.84 -3.26
CA SER A 44 7.80 -6.89 -2.44
C SER A 44 7.21 -6.98 -1.04
N HIS A 45 6.82 -5.85 -0.43
CA HIS A 45 6.15 -5.82 0.87
C HIS A 45 4.73 -6.37 0.78
N MET A 46 3.96 -5.96 -0.24
CA MET A 46 2.60 -6.47 -0.48
C MET A 46 2.58 -7.99 -0.59
N ILE A 47 3.46 -8.56 -1.42
CA ILE A 47 3.54 -10.01 -1.64
C ILE A 47 3.81 -10.78 -0.34
N LYS A 48 4.57 -10.19 0.59
CA LYS A 48 4.98 -10.87 1.84
C LYS A 48 3.97 -10.76 2.97
N HIS A 49 3.20 -9.68 3.03
CA HIS A 49 2.45 -9.31 4.23
C HIS A 49 0.95 -9.11 4.03
N ILE A 50 0.48 -8.93 2.79
CA ILE A 50 -0.88 -8.49 2.51
C ILE A 50 -1.56 -9.48 1.56
N SER A 51 -2.82 -9.83 1.85
CA SER A 51 -3.65 -10.61 0.94
C SER A 51 -4.37 -9.71 -0.08
N VAL A 52 -4.70 -10.27 -1.24
CA VAL A 52 -5.43 -9.57 -2.31
C VAL A 52 -6.77 -9.06 -1.78
N GLU A 53 -7.50 -9.92 -1.06
CA GLU A 53 -8.83 -9.64 -0.54
C GLU A 53 -8.80 -8.53 0.53
N ASP A 54 -7.83 -8.56 1.45
CA ASP A 54 -7.72 -7.55 2.51
C ASP A 54 -7.35 -6.17 1.95
N TYR A 55 -6.40 -6.16 1.01
CA TYR A 55 -5.95 -4.92 0.40
C TYR A 55 -7.11 -4.21 -0.28
N PHE A 56 -7.85 -4.95 -1.10
CA PHE A 56 -8.97 -4.39 -1.84
C PHE A 56 -10.17 -4.09 -0.96
N ALA A 57 -10.45 -4.87 0.08
CA ALA A 57 -11.47 -4.53 1.06
C ALA A 57 -11.17 -3.20 1.77
N ALA A 58 -9.91 -2.97 2.15
CA ALA A 58 -9.49 -1.71 2.76
C ALA A 58 -9.54 -0.55 1.76
N TYR A 59 -9.17 -0.79 0.51
CA TYR A 59 -9.27 0.20 -0.57
C TYR A 59 -10.72 0.59 -0.85
N ASP A 60 -11.63 -0.38 -0.95
CA ASP A 60 -13.05 -0.17 -1.18
C ASP A 60 -13.73 0.53 0.02
N ALA A 61 -13.15 0.41 1.23
CA ALA A 61 -13.53 1.20 2.40
C ALA A 61 -13.01 2.66 2.36
N GLY A 62 -12.37 3.10 1.27
CA GLY A 62 -11.92 4.46 1.05
C GLY A 62 -10.56 4.78 1.70
N ASN A 63 -9.75 3.77 2.02
CA ASN A 63 -8.40 3.99 2.53
C ASN A 63 -7.42 4.26 1.38
N ALA A 64 -6.52 5.23 1.58
CA ALA A 64 -5.48 5.51 0.61
C ALA A 64 -4.46 4.34 0.56
N PRO A 65 -3.87 4.00 -0.60
CA PRO A 65 -2.90 2.91 -0.74
C PRO A 65 -1.74 2.95 0.26
N LEU A 66 -1.25 4.15 0.58
CA LEU A 66 -0.16 4.33 1.56
C LEU A 66 -0.62 3.99 2.97
N THR A 67 -1.78 4.47 3.39
CA THR A 67 -2.36 4.16 4.71
C THR A 67 -2.59 2.66 4.89
N ILE A 68 -3.06 1.97 3.84
CA ILE A 68 -3.19 0.51 3.85
C ILE A 68 -1.83 -0.12 4.11
N MET A 69 -0.82 0.20 3.30
CA MET A 69 0.51 -0.37 3.47
C MET A 69 1.13 -0.10 4.84
N GLU A 70 0.97 1.12 5.37
CA GLU A 70 1.50 1.51 6.68
C GLU A 70 0.86 0.72 7.83
N ALA A 71 -0.44 0.43 7.74
CA ALA A 71 -1.13 -0.43 8.70
C ALA A 71 -0.57 -1.87 8.70
N TYR A 72 -0.05 -2.33 7.55
CA TYR A 72 0.67 -3.60 7.41
C TYR A 72 2.19 -3.45 7.61
N GLY A 73 2.65 -2.40 8.29
CA GLY A 73 4.05 -2.21 8.69
C GLY A 73 4.99 -1.75 7.58
N TYR A 74 4.48 -1.33 6.42
CA TYR A 74 5.32 -0.72 5.40
C TYR A 74 5.77 0.67 5.86
N MET A 75 7.05 0.97 5.67
CA MET A 75 7.58 2.31 5.88
C MET A 75 8.23 2.82 4.61
N SER A 76 7.83 4.01 4.18
CA SER A 76 8.34 4.62 2.95
C SER A 76 9.85 4.90 3.06
N PRO A 77 10.62 4.84 1.94
CA PRO A 77 12.06 5.12 1.96
C PRO A 77 12.40 6.52 2.49
N ASN A 78 11.55 7.51 2.23
CA ASN A 78 11.75 8.87 2.74
C ASN A 78 11.62 8.92 4.27
N MET A 79 10.64 8.21 4.84
CA MET A 79 10.48 8.14 6.28
C MET A 79 11.62 7.36 6.95
N LYS A 80 12.06 6.25 6.35
CA LYS A 80 13.26 5.52 6.79
C LYS A 80 14.49 6.44 6.86
N ARG A 81 14.66 7.31 5.85
CA ARG A 81 15.73 8.31 5.83
C ARG A 81 15.54 9.38 6.90
N ALA A 82 14.33 9.91 7.07
CA ALA A 82 14.04 10.90 8.10
C ALA A 82 14.36 10.39 9.52
N ILE A 83 14.04 9.12 9.80
CA ILE A 83 14.39 8.47 11.06
C ILE A 83 15.90 8.29 11.21
N LYS A 84 16.56 7.80 10.15
CA LYS A 84 18.03 7.64 10.14
C LYS A 84 18.76 8.97 10.37
N ASP A 85 18.25 10.04 9.76
CA ASP A 85 18.82 11.39 9.84
C ASP A 85 18.44 12.13 11.14
N GLY A 86 17.66 11.48 12.04
CA GLY A 86 17.25 12.05 13.33
C GLY A 86 16.20 13.17 13.23
N ARG A 87 15.58 13.35 12.06
CA ARG A 87 14.54 14.38 11.82
C ARG A 87 13.17 13.96 12.32
N PHE A 88 13.02 12.67 12.63
CA PHE A 88 11.77 12.06 13.08
C PHE A 88 12.08 10.83 13.92
N THR A 89 11.35 10.59 14.99
CA THR A 89 11.52 9.37 15.79
C THR A 89 10.60 8.25 15.33
N MET A 90 10.95 7.01 15.67
CA MET A 90 10.08 5.86 15.39
C MET A 90 8.74 5.96 16.14
N GLU A 91 8.75 6.49 17.37
CA GLU A 91 7.53 6.68 18.16
C GLU A 91 6.61 7.73 17.55
N GLU A 92 7.16 8.87 17.10
CA GLU A 92 6.38 9.88 16.38
C GLU A 92 5.79 9.31 15.08
N TYR A 93 6.52 8.44 14.39
CA TYR A 93 6.01 7.75 13.21
C TYR A 93 4.82 6.86 13.53
N LEU A 94 4.96 5.99 14.51
CA LEU A 94 3.86 5.12 14.93
C LEU A 94 2.64 5.93 15.39
N ARG A 95 2.85 7.06 16.08
CA ARG A 95 1.77 7.96 16.50
C ARG A 95 1.08 8.68 15.33
N SER A 96 1.83 8.96 14.26
CA SER A 96 1.30 9.63 13.05
C SER A 96 0.48 8.71 12.15
N GLN A 97 0.61 7.39 12.30
CA GLN A 97 -0.15 6.43 11.52
C GLN A 97 -1.64 6.51 11.86
N ARG A 98 -2.47 6.70 10.85
CA ARG A 98 -3.93 6.72 11.01
C ARG A 98 -4.49 5.29 10.99
N PRO A 99 -5.48 4.98 11.84
CA PRO A 99 -6.16 3.70 11.76
C PRO A 99 -6.90 3.57 10.43
N LEU A 100 -7.01 2.33 9.93
CA LEU A 100 -7.80 2.04 8.74
C LEU A 100 -9.27 2.35 9.01
N LYS A 101 -9.94 3.00 8.06
CA LYS A 101 -11.38 3.16 8.06
C LYS A 101 -12.03 1.80 7.86
N THR A 102 -13.02 1.49 8.68
CA THR A 102 -13.93 0.35 8.45
C THR A 102 -15.19 0.84 7.75
N LYS A 103 -15.93 -0.06 7.07
CA LYS A 103 -17.13 0.28 6.31
C LYS A 103 -18.21 0.99 7.17
N GLU A 104 -18.20 0.79 8.47
CA GLU A 104 -19.13 1.43 9.42
C GLU A 104 -18.87 2.94 9.57
N THR A 105 -17.61 3.39 9.48
CA THR A 105 -17.24 4.81 9.61
C THR A 105 -17.54 5.67 8.37
N LEU A 106 -17.90 5.07 7.23
CA LEU A 106 -18.22 5.81 6.00
C LEU A 106 -19.74 6.05 5.80
N ALA A 107 -20.59 5.47 6.64
CA ALA A 107 -22.05 5.52 6.52
C ALA A 107 -22.73 6.54 7.46
N ALA A 108 -21.96 7.44 8.08
CA ALA A 108 -22.44 8.50 8.97
C ALA A 108 -22.31 9.89 8.34
#